data_AF-A0A930XS50-F1
#
_entry.id   AF-A0A930XS50-F1
#
_cell.length_a   1.000
_cell.length_b   1.000
_cell.length_c   1.000
_cell.angle_alpha   90.00
_cell.angle_beta   90.00
_cell.angle_gamma   90.00
#
_symmetry.space_group_name_H-M   'P 1'
#
loop_
_entity.id
_entity.type
_entity.pdbx_description
1 polymer ?
#
loop_
_entity_poly.entity_id
_entity_poly.type
_entity_poly.pdbx_seq_one_letter_code
_entity_poly.pdbx_strand_id
1 'polypeptide(L)'
;MLNYDKDENLVSVQVSKATQRSLLHSGRVTYDPQTDTLTIILARKPVAESDEEMPGVILDYDTVGNLVSLEILDVTPWVEQPDQIARNFALQRQRFRYSHFKRK
;
A
#
# COMPACT_ATOMS: atom_id res chain seq x y z
N MET A 1 -8.45 0.52 15.36
CA MET A 1 -8.14 -0.30 16.54
C MET A 1 -7.23 -1.42 16.04
N LEU A 2 -5.94 -1.37 16.38
CA LEU A 2 -4.97 -2.39 15.96
C LEU A 2 -5.30 -3.68 16.71
N ASN A 3 -5.53 -4.78 16.00
CA ASN A 3 -5.78 -6.09 16.59
C ASN A 3 -4.45 -6.84 16.62
N TYR A 4 -3.90 -7.04 17.82
CA TYR A 4 -2.78 -7.95 18.05
C TYR A 4 -3.33 -9.37 18.18
N ASP A 5 -3.25 -10.14 17.10
CA ASP A 5 -3.44 -11.59 17.17
C ASP A 5 -2.11 -12.23 17.59
N LYS A 6 -2.15 -13.12 18.58
CA LYS A 6 -0.94 -13.65 19.24
C LYS A 6 -0.39 -14.90 18.59
N ASP A 7 -1.08 -15.47 17.59
CA ASP A 7 -0.73 -16.78 17.05
C ASP A 7 -0.21 -16.76 15.60
N GLU A 8 -0.28 -15.63 14.90
CA GLU A 8 0.43 -15.40 13.64
C GLU A 8 0.91 -13.95 13.60
N ASN A 9 2.21 -13.74 13.37
CA ASN A 9 2.91 -12.45 13.46
C ASN A 9 2.57 -11.52 12.27
N LEU A 10 1.28 -11.40 11.92
CA LEU A 10 0.75 -10.62 10.82
C LEU A 10 -0.01 -9.41 11.39
N VAL A 11 0.66 -8.26 11.41
CA VAL A 11 -0.05 -6.98 11.62
C VAL A 11 -0.86 -6.70 10.35
N SER A 12 -2.15 -7.05 10.39
CA SER A 12 -3.06 -6.73 9.29
C SER A 12 -3.57 -5.30 9.44
N VAL A 13 -3.10 -4.40 8.56
CA VAL A 13 -3.71 -3.08 8.42
C VAL A 13 -5.00 -3.23 7.62
N GLN A 14 -6.11 -3.36 8.32
CA GLN A 14 -7.42 -3.39 7.69
C GLN A 14 -7.88 -1.97 7.36
N VAL A 15 -7.96 -1.67 6.06
CA VAL A 15 -8.57 -0.43 5.56
C VAL A 15 -10.07 -0.64 5.28
N SER A 16 -10.89 0.39 5.51
CA SER A 16 -12.33 0.31 5.26
C SER A 16 -12.64 0.00 3.78
N LYS A 17 -13.79 -0.61 3.47
CA LYS A 17 -14.24 -0.83 2.08
C LYS A 17 -14.28 0.48 1.25
N ALA A 18 -14.56 1.61 1.88
CA ALA A 18 -14.53 2.92 1.23
C ALA A 18 -13.10 3.33 0.86
N THR A 19 -12.15 3.13 1.78
CA THR A 19 -10.72 3.36 1.56
C THR A 19 -10.16 2.41 0.50
N GLN A 20 -10.52 1.12 0.53
CA GLN A 20 -10.15 0.15 -0.52
C GLN A 20 -10.62 0.58 -1.90
N ARG A 21 -11.89 1.02 -2.01
CA ARG A 21 -12.42 1.58 -3.26
C ARG A 21 -11.63 2.81 -3.70
N SER A 22 -11.32 3.74 -2.80
CA SER A 22 -10.50 4.91 -3.11
C SER A 22 -9.11 4.54 -3.65
N LEU A 23 -8.41 3.62 -2.98
CA LEU A 23 -7.11 3.11 -3.41
C LEU A 23 -7.16 2.46 -4.80
N LEU A 24 -8.24 1.76 -5.14
CA LEU A 24 -8.45 1.22 -6.49
C LEU A 24 -8.60 2.33 -7.55
N HIS A 25 -9.06 3.52 -7.18
CA HIS A 25 -9.20 4.65 -8.11
C HIS A 25 -7.92 5.48 -8.22
N SER A 26 -7.27 5.83 -7.12
CA SER A 26 -6.17 6.82 -7.07
C SER A 26 -4.84 6.29 -6.51
N GLY A 27 -4.90 5.25 -5.68
CA GLY A 27 -3.73 4.64 -5.03
C GLY A 27 -2.85 3.84 -6.00
N ARG A 28 -1.61 3.60 -5.60
CA ARG A 28 -0.63 2.85 -6.41
C ARG A 28 0.18 1.95 -5.50
N VAL A 29 0.36 0.70 -5.91
CA VAL A 29 1.35 -0.20 -5.31
C VAL A 29 2.46 -0.37 -6.33
N THR A 30 3.70 -0.16 -5.92
CA THR A 30 4.91 -0.33 -6.75
C THR A 30 5.93 -1.15 -6.02
N TYR A 31 6.71 -1.90 -6.78
CA TYR A 31 7.89 -2.58 -6.29
C TYR A 31 9.08 -2.08 -7.10
N ASP A 32 10.14 -1.64 -6.41
CA ASP A 32 11.43 -1.29 -6.98
C ASP A 32 12.43 -2.42 -6.69
N PRO A 33 12.85 -3.21 -7.69
CA PRO A 33 13.81 -4.29 -7.49
C PRO A 33 15.24 -3.81 -7.27
N GLN A 34 15.57 -2.54 -7.54
CA GLN A 34 16.92 -2.01 -7.31
C GLN A 34 17.18 -1.75 -5.83
N THR A 35 16.15 -1.32 -5.11
CA THR A 35 16.21 -1.03 -3.67
C THR A 35 15.47 -2.06 -2.82
N ASP A 36 14.94 -3.12 -3.44
CA ASP A 36 14.06 -4.12 -2.82
C ASP A 36 12.93 -3.50 -1.98
N THR A 37 12.23 -2.52 -2.56
CA THR A 37 11.25 -1.69 -1.84
C THR A 37 9.84 -1.85 -2.41
N LEU A 38 8.87 -2.16 -1.54
CA LEU A 38 7.45 -2.12 -1.86
C LEU A 38 6.82 -0.82 -1.32
N THR A 39 6.29 0.01 -2.20
CA THR A 39 5.61 1.27 -1.84
C THR A 39 4.12 1.17 -2.08
N ILE A 40 3.33 1.58 -1.09
CA ILE A 40 1.88 1.74 -1.19
C ILE A 40 1.55 3.23 -1.04
N ILE A 41 1.19 3.88 -2.15
CA ILE A 41 0.75 5.28 -2.16
C ILE A 41 -0.76 5.33 -1.92
N LEU A 42 -1.16 5.97 -0.82
CA LEU A 42 -2.55 6.14 -0.43
C LEU A 42 -3.13 7.46 -0.95
N ALA A 43 -2.33 8.53 -0.94
CA ALA A 43 -2.74 9.86 -1.39
C ALA A 43 -1.63 10.51 -2.24
N ARG A 44 -2.04 11.29 -3.27
CA ARG A 44 -1.11 12.10 -4.05
C ARG A 44 -0.90 13.46 -3.39
N LYS A 45 -0.26 13.46 -2.23
CA LYS A 45 0.07 14.65 -1.45
C LYS A 45 1.59 14.69 -1.19
N PRO A 46 2.15 15.87 -0.92
CA PRO A 46 3.54 15.98 -0.44
C PRO A 46 3.70 15.26 0.90
N VAL A 47 4.82 14.57 1.05
CA VAL A 47 5.29 14.05 2.34
C VAL A 47 5.95 15.20 3.11
N ALA A 48 5.59 15.35 4.38
CA ALA A 48 6.16 16.32 5.29
C ALA A 48 7.08 15.66 6.32
N GLU A 49 6.77 14.42 6.70
CA GLU A 49 7.48 13.65 7.71
C GLU A 49 7.43 12.16 7.34
N SER A 50 8.46 11.43 7.72
CA SER A 50 8.58 9.99 7.52
C SER A 50 9.08 9.35 8.80
N ASP A 51 8.37 8.34 9.30
CA ASP A 51 8.70 7.63 10.53
C ASP A 51 8.90 6.14 10.27
N GLU A 52 9.95 5.55 10.84
CA GLU A 52 10.18 4.11 10.83
C GLU A 52 9.50 3.48 12.05
N GLU A 53 8.30 2.94 11.87
CA GLU A 53 7.50 2.33 12.95
C GLU A 53 8.08 0.99 13.43
N MET A 54 8.75 0.26 12.52
CA MET A 54 9.50 -0.96 12.81
C MET A 54 10.61 -1.12 11.77
N PRO A 55 11.68 -1.89 12.06
CA PRO A 55 12.79 -2.06 11.13
C PRO A 55 12.32 -2.42 9.71
N GLY A 56 12.63 -1.53 8.76
CA GLY A 56 12.27 -1.69 7.35
C GLY A 56 10.84 -1.28 6.97
N VAL A 57 10.04 -0.71 7.88
CA VAL A 57 8.69 -0.21 7.58
C VAL A 57 8.60 1.28 7.86
N ILE A 58 8.38 2.05 6.81
CA ILE A 58 8.33 3.52 6.86
C ILE A 58 6.89 3.98 6.58
N LEU A 59 6.40 4.90 7.41
CA LEU A 59 5.15 5.60 7.24
C LEU A 59 5.41 7.06 6.88
N ASP A 60 4.82 7.53 5.78
CA ASP A 60 4.93 8.92 5.34
C ASP A 60 3.67 9.70 5.67
N TYR A 61 3.82 10.88 6.25
CA TYR A 61 2.72 11.73 6.68
C TYR A 61 2.70 13.07 5.94
N ASP A 62 1.50 13.62 5.73
CA ASP A 62 1.34 15.00 5.27
C ASP A 62 1.47 16.01 6.43
N THR A 63 1.51 17.30 6.12
CA THR A 63 1.73 18.38 7.12
C THR A 63 0.68 18.46 8.22
N VAL A 64 -0.43 17.72 8.11
CA VAL A 64 -1.49 17.67 9.13
C VAL A 64 -1.59 16.29 9.79
N GLY A 65 -0.62 15.39 9.54
CA GLY A 65 -0.51 14.08 10.16
C GLY A 65 -1.35 12.97 9.51
N ASN A 66 -1.86 13.15 8.28
CA ASN A 66 -2.50 12.05 7.57
C ASN A 66 -1.47 11.18 6.84
N LEU A 67 -1.66 9.86 6.86
CA LEU A 67 -0.83 8.93 6.12
C LEU A 67 -0.95 9.13 4.60
N VAL A 68 0.19 9.33 3.94
CA VAL A 68 0.36 9.53 2.50
C VAL A 68 0.79 8.24 1.82
N SER A 69 1.77 7.55 2.39
CA SER A 69 2.34 6.29 1.88
C SER A 69 2.87 5.40 3.00
N LEU A 70 3.09 4.14 2.63
CA LEU A 70 3.80 3.12 3.39
C LEU A 70 4.90 2.57 2.49
N GLU A 71 6.09 2.38 3.03
CA GLU A 71 7.19 1.66 2.38
C GLU A 71 7.61 0.45 3.21
N ILE A 72 7.93 -0.64 2.51
CA ILE A 72 8.52 -1.85 3.09
C ILE A 72 9.85 -2.07 2.37
N LEU A 73 10.94 -1.94 3.10
CA LEU A 73 12.32 -2.16 2.66
C LEU A 73 12.70 -3.63 2.84
N ASP A 74 13.69 -4.09 2.07
CA ASP A 74 14.19 -5.47 2.09
C ASP A 74 13.03 -6.47 2.10
N VAL A 75 12.12 -6.36 1.13
CA VAL A 75 10.86 -7.10 1.13
C VAL A 75 11.03 -8.55 0.64
N THR A 76 12.09 -8.87 -0.11
CA THR A 76 12.31 -10.22 -0.67
C THR A 76 12.40 -11.37 0.35
N PRO A 77 12.95 -11.21 1.57
CA PRO A 77 12.88 -12.24 2.62
C PRO A 77 11.46 -12.49 3.15
N TRP A 78 10.54 -11.55 2.95
CA TRP A 78 9.19 -11.56 3.52
C TRP A 78 8.15 -12.01 2.50
N VAL A 79 8.45 -11.78 1.22
CA VAL A 79 7.54 -12.00 0.09
C VAL A 79 8.31 -12.64 -1.06
N GLU A 80 7.89 -13.82 -1.50
CA GLU A 80 8.55 -14.54 -2.60
C GLU A 80 8.47 -13.83 -3.95
N GLN A 81 7.38 -13.11 -4.23
CA GLN A 81 7.11 -12.47 -5.53
C GLN A 81 6.55 -11.04 -5.35
N PRO A 82 7.37 -10.09 -4.86
CA PRO A 82 6.92 -8.73 -4.56
C PRO A 82 6.47 -7.96 -5.82
N ASP A 83 7.05 -8.28 -6.97
CA ASP A 83 6.63 -7.78 -8.27
C ASP A 83 5.20 -8.23 -8.63
N GLN A 84 4.83 -9.47 -8.28
CA GLN A 84 3.50 -10.00 -8.57
C GLN A 84 2.43 -9.30 -7.72
N ILE A 85 2.76 -8.91 -6.49
CA ILE A 85 1.87 -8.07 -5.66
C ILE A 85 1.56 -6.77 -6.40
N ALA A 86 2.59 -6.00 -6.78
CA ALA A 86 2.39 -4.72 -7.47
C ALA A 86 1.59 -4.89 -8.79
N ARG A 87 1.88 -5.93 -9.58
CA ARG A 87 1.14 -6.25 -10.81
C ARG A 87 -0.33 -6.55 -10.55
N ASN A 88 -0.64 -7.38 -9.55
CA ASN A 88 -2.01 -7.75 -9.22
C ASN A 88 -2.88 -6.55 -8.84
N PHE A 89 -2.32 -5.62 -8.05
CA PHE A 89 -2.99 -4.35 -7.74
C PHE A 89 -3.25 -3.52 -8.99
N ALA A 90 -2.27 -3.41 -9.90
CA ALA A 90 -2.46 -2.72 -11.17
C ALA A 90 -3.57 -3.33 -12.03
N LEU A 91 -3.67 -4.66 -12.10
CA LEU A 91 -4.72 -5.37 -12.85
C LEU A 91 -6.12 -5.17 -12.25
N GLN A 92 -6.25 -5.20 -10.92
CA GLN A 92 -7.53 -4.95 -10.27
C GLN A 92 -8.06 -3.54 -10.57
N ARG A 93 -7.18 -2.53 -10.63
CA ARG A 93 -7.55 -1.16 -11.05
C ARG A 93 -8.09 -1.12 -12.48
N GLN A 94 -7.47 -1.83 -13.42
CA GLN A 94 -7.92 -1.85 -14.81
C GLN A 94 -9.31 -2.49 -14.95
N ARG A 95 -9.56 -3.61 -14.26
CA ARG A 95 -10.86 -4.30 -14.27
C ARG A 95 -11.98 -3.44 -13.70
N PHE A 96 -11.70 -2.65 -12.67
CA PHE A 96 -12.67 -1.71 -12.10
C PHE A 96 -12.99 -0.54 -13.04
N ARG A 97 -11.97 0.01 -13.71
CA ARG A 97 -12.16 1.06 -14.73
C ARG A 97 -12.97 0.56 -15.93
N TYR A 98 -12.73 -0.67 -16.37
CA TYR A 98 -13.46 -1.28 -17.49
C TYR A 98 -14.94 -1.55 -17.18
N SER A 99 -15.26 -2.01 -15.96
CA SER A 99 -16.64 -2.33 -15.57
C SER A 99 -17.53 -1.08 -15.42
N HIS A 100 -16.95 0.06 -15.05
CA HIS A 100 -17.65 1.35 -15.03
C HIS A 100 -17.86 1.92 -16.43
N PHE A 101 -16.99 1.60 -17.40
CA PHE A 101 -17.12 2.08 -18.79
C PHE A 101 -18.23 1.36 -19.57
N LYS A 102 -18.43 0.04 -19.38
CA LYS A 102 -19.47 -0.74 -20.08
C LYS A 102 -20.92 -0.53 -19.56
N ARG A 103 -21.11 0.30 -18.55
CA ARG A 103 -22.44 0.60 -17.97
C ARG A 103 -23.02 1.96 -18.42
N LYS A 104 -22.46 2.58 -19.46
CA LYS A 104 -23.02 3.75 -20.13
C LYS A 104 -23.47 3.39 -21.53
#